data_AF-A0A8S3JMG0-F1
#
_entry.id   AF-A0A8S3JMG0-F1
#
_cell.length_a   1.000
_cell.length_b   1.000
_cell.length_c   1.000
_cell.angle_alpha   90.00
_cell.angle_beta   90.00
_cell.angle_gamma   90.00
#
_symmetry.space_group_name_H-M   'P 1'
#
loop_
_entity.id
_entity.type
_entity.pdbx_description
1 polymer ?
#
loop_
_entity_poly.entity_id
_entity_poly.type
_entity_poly.pdbx_seq_one_letter_code
_entity_poly.pdbx_strand_id
1 'polypeptide(L)' 'FANNIPSVRLWRSLGFQEIGRVPKAGYLIKKNEATKQANAEEEEEEFVDAIMFYYSFV' A
#
# COMPACT_ATOMS: atom_id res chain seq x y z
N PHE A 1 0.16 3.03 -0.18
CA PHE A 1 0.12 2.01 -1.25
C PHE A 1 -1.16 1.20 -1.17
N ALA A 2 -1.68 0.77 -2.31
CA ALA A 2 -2.95 0.04 -2.39
C ALA A 2 -2.93 -1.31 -1.64
N ASN A 3 -1.75 -1.94 -1.51
CA ASN A 3 -1.58 -3.19 -0.76
C ASN A 3 -1.50 -3.00 0.78
N ASN A 4 -1.39 -1.76 1.29
CA ASN A 4 -1.44 -1.49 2.73
C ASN A 4 -2.90 -1.41 3.20
N ILE A 5 -3.56 -2.57 3.27
CA ILE A 5 -4.99 -2.69 3.62
C ILE A 5 -5.33 -2.01 4.95
N PRO A 6 -4.55 -2.15 6.04
CA PRO A 6 -4.84 -1.45 7.30
C PRO A 6 -4.88 0.07 7.14
N SER A 7 -3.89 0.67 6.47
CA SER A 7 -3.84 2.12 6.24
C SER A 7 -5.00 2.59 5.36
N VAL A 8 -5.31 1.87 4.28
CA VAL A 8 -6.44 2.18 3.40
C VAL A 8 -7.77 2.18 4.17
N ARG A 9 -7.99 1.17 5.02
CA ARG A 9 -9.19 1.10 5.87
C ARG A 9 -9.26 2.26 6.86
N LEU A 10 -8.14 2.61 7.48
CA LEU A 10 -8.07 3.72 8.43
C LEU A 10 -8.48 5.04 7.76
N TRP A 11 -7.85 5.41 6.64
CA TRP A 11 -8.16 6.67 5.96
C TRP A 11 -9.63 6.77 5.52
N ARG A 12 -10.18 5.68 4.96
CA ARG A 12 -11.60 5.61 4.61
C ARG A 12 -12.51 5.79 5.83
N SER A 13 -12.17 5.17 6.97
CA SER A 13 -12.96 5.30 8.20
C SER A 13 -12.93 6.71 8.81
N LEU A 14 -11.84 7.46 8.58
CA LEU A 14 -11.69 8.85 9.02
C LEU A 14 -12.34 9.88 8.07
N GLY A 15 -13.02 9.43 7.02
CA GLY A 15 -13.71 10.32 6.06
C GLY A 15 -12.82 10.91 4.98
N PHE A 16 -11.59 10.43 4.80
CA PHE A 16 -10.73 10.84 3.69
C PHE A 16 -11.33 10.36 2.36
N GLN A 17 -11.34 11.24 1.37
CA GLN A 17 -11.80 10.97 0.01
C GLN A 17 -10.67 10.42 -0.85
N GLU A 18 -10.94 9.36 -1.60
CA GLU A 18 -10.04 8.89 -2.65
C GLU A 18 -10.19 9.78 -3.88
N ILE A 19 -9.14 10.54 -4.20
CA ILE A 19 -9.14 11.52 -5.29
C ILE A 19 -8.36 11.04 -6.52
N GLY A 20 -7.70 9.88 -6.43
CA GLY A 20 -6.95 9.35 -7.55
C GLY A 20 -6.12 8.14 -7.21
N ARG A 21 -5.44 7.62 -8.23
CA ARG A 21 -4.53 6.48 -8.16
C ARG A 21 -3.35 6.70 -9.08
N VAL A 22 -2.16 6.47 -8.56
CA VAL A 22 -0.92 6.46 -9.36
C VAL A 22 -0.56 5.00 -9.62
N PRO A 23 -0.62 4.53 -10.89
CA PRO A 23 -0.30 3.15 -11.22
C PRO A 23 1.20 2.89 -11.05
N LYS A 24 1.57 1.71 -10.56
CA LYS A 24 2.98 1.27 -10.37
C LYS A 24 3.84 2.31 -9.61
N ALA A 25 3.27 2.98 -8.63
CA ALA A 25 3.90 4.08 -7.91
C ALA A 25 5.09 3.65 -7.03
N GLY A 26 5.09 2.41 -6.55
CA GLY A 26 6.17 1.86 -5.76
C GLY A 26 6.64 0.53 -6.33
N TYR A 27 7.94 0.26 -6.19
CA TYR A 27 8.53 -1.06 -6.37
C TYR A 27 8.89 -1.57 -4.98
N LEU A 28 8.15 -2.56 -4.49
CA LEU A 28 8.16 -2.96 -3.08
C LEU A 28 8.40 -4.46 -2.94
N ILE A 29 9.13 -4.85 -1.91
CA ILE A 29 9.26 -6.26 -1.51
C ILE A 29 7.86 -6.76 -1.09
N LYS A 30 7.42 -7.85 -1.72
CA LYS A 30 6.18 -8.53 -1.40
C LYS A 30 6.30 -9.13 0.00
N LYS A 31 5.37 -8.74 0.89
CA LYS A 31 5.31 -9.29 2.24
C LYS A 31 4.40 -10.52 2.25
N ASN A 32 4.98 -11.69 2.04
CA ASN A 32 4.40 -13.00 2.30
C ASN A 32 4.84 -13.50 3.68
N GLU A 33 3.95 -14.15 4.44
CA GLU A 33 4.28 -14.69 5.77
C GLU A 33 5.41 -15.72 5.73
N ALA A 34 5.58 -16.41 4.59
CA ALA A 34 6.65 -17.37 4.32
C ALA A 34 8.06 -16.74 4.25
N THR A 35 8.17 -15.48 3.79
CA THR A 35 9.45 -14.80 3.54
C THR A 35 10.07 -14.24 4.81
N LYS A 36 9.34 -14.24 5.94
CA LYS A 36 9.92 -13.95 7.25
C LYS A 36 10.81 -15.08 7.79
N GLN A 37 10.73 -16.29 7.22
CA GLN A 37 11.39 -17.49 7.74
C GLN A 37 12.53 -18.00 6.85
N ALA A 38 12.58 -17.59 5.59
CA ALA A 38 13.65 -17.94 4.68
C ALA A 38 14.70 -16.82 4.63
N ASN A 39 15.96 -17.16 4.89
CA ASN A 39 17.09 -16.26 4.72
C ASN A 39 17.08 -15.70 3.28
N ALA A 40 16.85 -14.39 3.14
CA ALA A 40 17.31 -13.42 2.13
C ALA A 40 17.41 -13.77 0.62
N GLU A 41 17.10 -14.98 0.15
CA GLU A 41 17.53 -15.42 -1.18
C GLU A 41 16.49 -15.22 -2.29
N GLU A 42 15.20 -15.10 -1.97
CA GLU A 42 14.15 -14.81 -2.96
C GLU A 42 13.13 -13.82 -2.42
N GLU A 43 13.55 -12.56 -2.25
CA GLU A 43 12.63 -11.45 -2.04
C GLU A 43 11.88 -11.16 -3.35
N GLU A 44 10.64 -11.63 -3.47
CA GLU A 44 9.78 -11.32 -4.61
C GLU A 44 9.40 -9.83 -4.56
N GLU A 45 9.76 -9.06 -5.59
CA GLU A 45 9.42 -7.65 -5.69
C GLU A 45 8.18 -7.43 -6.57
N GLU A 46 7.33 -6.47 -6.21
CA GLU A 46 6.13 -6.12 -6.97
C GLU A 46 6.00 -4.61 -7.21
N PHE A 47 5.46 -4.25 -8.38
CA PHE A 47 4.99 -2.89 -8.61
C PHE A 47 3.61 -2.70 -7.98
N VAL A 48 3.48 -1.68 -7.13
CA VAL A 48 2.27 -1.42 -6.34
C VAL A 48 1.77 -0.01 -6.59
N ASP A 49 0.47 0.11 -6.82
CA ASP A 49 -0.20 1.40 -6.97
C ASP A 49 -0.21 2.21 -5.67
N ALA A 50 -0.24 3.54 -5.80
CA ALA A 50 -0.54 4.44 -4.69
C ALA A 50 -1.97 4.99 -4.83
N ILE A 51 -2.72 4.98 -3.72
CA ILE A 51 -4.02 5.64 -3.62
C ILE A 51 -3.77 7.05 -3.08
N MET A 52 -4.35 8.06 -3.73
CA MET A 52 -4.29 9.45 -3.27
C MET A 52 -5.52 9.75 -2.43
N PHE A 53 -5.29 10.11 -1.17
CA PHE A 53 -6.33 10.53 -0.24
C PHE A 53 -6.29 12.05 -0.05
N TYR A 54 -7.47 12.64 0.12
CA TYR A 54 -7.66 14.05 0.41
C TYR A 54 -8.67 14.22 1.55
N TYR A 55 -8.49 15.25 2.37
CA TYR A 55 -9.42 15.62 3.42
C TYR A 55 -9.38 17.14 3.61
N SER A 56 -10.57 17.76 3.69
CA SER A 56 -10.69 19.17 4.09
C SER A 56 -10.90 19.23 5.60
N PHE A 57 -10.08 20.03 6.29
CA PHE A 57 -10.27 20.37 7.70
C PHE A 57 -11.13 21.62 7.91
N VAL A 58 -11.57 22.25 6.82
CA VAL A 58 -12.36 23.49 6.77
C VAL A 58 -13.73 23.18 6.19
#